data_AF-A0A352SPS8-F1
#
_entry.id   AF-A0A352SPS8-F1
#
_cell.length_a   1.000
_cell.length_b   1.000
_cell.length_c   1.000
_cell.angle_alpha   90.00
_cell.angle_beta   90.00
_cell.angle_gamma   90.00
#
_symmetry.space_group_name_H-M   'P 1'
#
loop_
_entity.id
_entity.type
_entity.pdbx_description
1 polymer ?
#
loop_
_entity_poly.entity_id
_entity_poly.type
_entity_poly.pdbx_seq_one_letter_code
_entity_poly.pdbx_strand_id
1 'polypeptide(L)' 'VGEPVACQVEMAVHTKALLAQLNIPTYHFHQPEDAEELSGILSHAYMARKPVAVLMDATFWKRQ' A
#
# COMPACT_ATOMS: atom_id res chain seq x y z
N VAL A 1 -11.08 14.42 8.09
CA VAL A 1 -11.81 13.17 8.37
C VAL A 1 -12.57 12.81 7.12
N GLY A 2 -12.14 11.75 6.41
CA GLY A 2 -12.84 11.22 5.24
C GLY A 2 -13.73 10.06 5.67
N GLU A 3 -15.00 10.10 5.29
CA GLU A 3 -15.91 8.98 5.49
C GLU A 3 -15.43 7.77 4.68
N PRO A 4 -15.55 6.54 5.21
CA PRO A 4 -15.22 5.33 4.47
C PRO A 4 -16.17 5.21 3.28
N VAL A 5 -15.68 5.51 2.09
CA VAL A 5 -16.43 5.31 0.85
C VAL A 5 -16.29 3.84 0.47
N ALA A 6 -17.41 3.13 0.26
CA ALA A 6 -17.40 1.71 -0.11
C ALA A 6 -16.50 1.38 -1.32
N CYS A 7 -16.32 2.33 -2.25
CA CYS A 7 -15.37 2.22 -3.36
C CYS A 7 -13.91 2.04 -2.94
N GLN A 8 -13.49 2.45 -1.73
CA GLN A 8 -12.12 2.22 -1.26
C GLN A 8 -11.81 0.74 -1.04
N VAL A 9 -12.80 -0.04 -0.61
CA VAL A 9 -12.63 -1.49 -0.37
C VAL A 9 -12.55 -2.24 -1.69
N GLU A 10 -13.46 -1.96 -2.62
CA GLU A 10 -13.48 -2.61 -3.95
C GLU A 10 -12.26 -2.24 -4.80
N MET A 11 -11.82 -0.98 -4.76
CA MET A 11 -10.63 -0.53 -5.48
C MET A 11 -9.36 -1.24 -4.98
N ALA A 12 -9.23 -1.53 -3.68
CA ALA A 12 -8.07 -2.26 -3.17
C ALA A 12 -7.94 -3.68 -3.75
N VAL A 13 -9.08 -4.37 -3.95
CA VAL A 13 -9.12 -5.73 -4.53
C VAL A 13 -8.69 -5.71 -5.99
N HIS A 14 -9.19 -4.75 -6.78
CA HIS A 14 -8.93 -4.67 -8.22
C HIS A 14 -7.55 -4.09 -8.52
N THR A 15 -7.07 -3.16 -7.68
CA THR A 15 -5.77 -2.50 -7.86
C THR A 15 -4.61 -3.49 -7.76
N LYS A 16 -4.69 -4.49 -6.87
CA LYS A 16 -3.62 -5.50 -6.72
C LYS A 16 -3.39 -6.30 -8.01
N ALA A 17 -4.47 -6.67 -8.70
CA ALA A 17 -4.38 -7.39 -9.97
C ALA A 17 -3.74 -6.53 -11.07
N LEU A 18 -4.08 -5.23 -11.12
CA LEU A 18 -3.49 -4.29 -12.08
C LEU A 18 -2.00 -4.05 -11.81
N LEU A 19 -1.61 -3.89 -10.54
CA LEU A 19 -0.20 -3.71 -10.16
C LEU A 19 0.65 -4.92 -10.53
N ALA A 20 0.11 -6.13 -10.36
CA ALA A 20 0.77 -7.36 -10.78
C ALA A 20 0.97 -7.41 -12.31
N GLN A 21 -0.03 -7.01 -13.11
CA GLN A 21 0.10 -6.92 -14.58
C GLN A 21 1.16 -5.91 -15.02
N LEU A 22 1.29 -4.81 -14.30
CA LEU A 22 2.32 -3.78 -14.56
C LEU A 22 3.70 -4.15 -13.99
N ASN A 23 3.85 -5.34 -13.38
CA ASN A 23 5.06 -5.78 -12.69
C ASN A 23 5.54 -4.81 -11.61
N ILE A 24 4.60 -4.16 -10.91
CA ILE A 24 4.90 -3.23 -9.83
C ILE A 24 4.95 -4.03 -8.51
N PRO A 25 6.09 -4.05 -7.81
CA PRO A 25 6.18 -4.65 -6.48
C PRO A 25 5.15 -4.01 -5.55
N THR A 26 4.41 -4.84 -4.83
CA THR A 26 3.28 -4.38 -3.98
C THR A 26 3.45 -4.93 -2.57
N TYR A 27 3.39 -4.06 -1.58
CA TYR A 27 3.42 -4.38 -0.15
C TYR A 27 2.06 -4.05 0.47
N HIS A 28 1.67 -4.82 1.49
CA HIS A 28 0.42 -4.63 2.21
C HIS A 28 0.71 -4.40 3.68
N PHE A 29 0.32 -3.23 4.20
CA PHE A 29 0.46 -2.87 5.60
C PHE A 29 -0.86 -3.04 6.31
N HIS A 30 -0.88 -3.94 7.30
CA HIS A 30 -2.05 -4.30 8.10
C HIS A 30 -1.95 -3.73 9.52
N GLN A 31 -0.73 -3.62 10.07
CA GLN A 31 -0.49 -3.14 11.43
C GLN A 31 0.50 -1.96 11.44
N PRO A 32 0.39 -1.00 12.38
CA PRO A 32 1.25 0.18 12.41
C PRO A 32 2.76 -0.13 12.38
N GLU A 33 3.17 -1.27 12.91
CA GLU A 33 4.55 -1.76 12.93
C GLU A 33 5.10 -2.04 11.52
N ASP A 34 4.23 -2.40 10.57
CA ASP A 34 4.61 -2.60 9.16
C ASP A 34 5.17 -1.30 8.53
N ALA A 35 4.82 -0.13 9.09
CA ALA A 35 5.37 1.15 8.64
C ALA A 35 6.88 1.30 8.90
N GLU A 36 7.46 0.50 9.81
CA GLU A 36 8.92 0.49 10.04
C GLU A 36 9.69 -0.01 8.81
N GLU A 37 9.09 -0.92 8.03
CA GLU A 37 9.65 -1.45 6.79
C GLU A 37 9.69 -0.43 5.64
N LEU A 38 8.89 0.65 5.73
CA LEU A 38 8.77 1.67 4.69
C LEU A 38 10.12 2.30 4.33
N SER A 39 11.00 2.48 5.32
CA SER A 39 12.34 3.05 5.13
C SER A 39 13.21 2.20 4.19
N GLY A 40 13.19 0.89 4.35
CA GLY A 40 13.91 -0.07 3.51
C GLY A 40 13.31 -0.15 2.11
N ILE A 41 11.98 -0.17 2.02
CA ILE A 41 11.25 -0.19 0.75
C ILE A 41 11.57 1.06 -0.09
N LEU A 42 11.57 2.25 0.52
CA LEU A 42 11.90 3.51 -0.16
C LEU A 42 13.33 3.50 -0.69
N SER A 43 14.29 3.01 0.10
CA SER A 43 15.69 2.89 -0.32
C SER A 43 15.83 1.97 -1.53
N HIS A 44 15.17 0.81 -1.49
CA HIS A 44 15.18 -0.14 -2.60
C HIS A 44 14.49 0.42 -3.85
N ALA A 45 13.34 1.09 -3.70
CA ALA A 45 12.63 1.73 -4.81
C ALA A 45 13.47 2.84 -5.46
N TYR A 46 14.15 3.66 -4.65
CA TYR A 46 15.06 4.70 -5.11
C TYR A 46 16.25 4.13 -5.88
N MET A 47 16.89 3.09 -5.35
CA MET A 47 18.01 2.41 -6.01
C MET A 47 17.60 1.73 -7.32
N ALA A 48 16.47 1.02 -7.32
CA ALA A 48 15.96 0.30 -8.48
C ALA A 48 15.38 1.22 -9.56
N ARG A 49 15.11 2.50 -9.24
CA ARG A 49 14.43 3.49 -10.10
C ARG A 49 13.12 2.96 -10.70
N LYS A 50 12.40 2.18 -9.90
CA LYS A 50 11.14 1.55 -10.30
C LYS A 50 10.03 1.91 -9.31
N PRO A 51 8.78 2.06 -9.78
CA PRO A 51 7.66 2.29 -8.89
C PRO A 51 7.43 1.08 -7.99
N VAL A 52 7.03 1.35 -6.74
CA VAL A 52 6.59 0.37 -5.75
C VAL A 52 5.28 0.86 -5.16
N ALA A 53 4.32 -0.04 -4.98
CA ALA A 53 3.03 0.27 -4.39
C ALA A 53 2.96 -0.23 -2.95
N VAL A 54 2.42 0.60 -2.06
CA VAL A 54 2.11 0.23 -0.68
C VAL A 54 0.62 0.41 -0.47
N LEU A 55 -0.07 -0.70 -0.19
CA LEU A 55 -1.49 -0.74 0.12
C LEU A 55 -1.65 -0.83 1.63
N MET A 56 -2.48 0.04 2.20
CA MET A 56 -2.74 0.08 3.64
C MET A 56 -4.23 -0.07 3.90
N ASP A 57 -4.59 -0.71 4.99
CA ASP A 57 -6.00 -0.84 5.38
C ASP A 57 -6.61 0.52 5.71
N ALA A 58 -7.91 0.69 5.48
CA ALA A 58 -8.61 1.97 5.70
C ALA A 58 -8.57 2.43 7.16
N THR A 59 -8.37 1.50 8.09
CA THR A 59 -8.23 1.74 9.53
C THR A 59 -6.79 1.87 9.99
N PHE A 60 -5.79 1.71 9.11
CA PHE A 60 -4.38 1.61 9.46
C PHE A 60 -3.88 2.77 10.34
N TRP A 61 -4.21 4.02 9.99
CA TRP A 61 -3.82 5.20 10.78
C TRP A 61 -4.86 5.64 11.81
N LYS A 62 -6.03 5.00 11.85
CA LYS A 62 -7.03 5.27 12.87
C LYS A 62 -6.63 4.47 14.10
N ARG A 63 -5.91 5.11 15.04
CA ARG A 63 -5.84 4.61 16.43
C ARG A 63 -7.28 4.42 16.90
N GLN A 64 -7.60 3.21 17.35
CA GLN A 64 -8.80 2.97 18.13
C GLN A 64 -8.70 3.71 19.47
#